data_AF-A0A2W6VEN6-F1
#
_entry.id   AF-A0A2W6VEN6-F1
#
_cell.length_a   1.000
_cell.length_b   1.000
_cell.length_c   1.000
_cell.angle_alpha   90.00
_cell.angle_beta   90.00
_cell.angle_gamma   90.00
#
_symmetry.space_group_name_H-M   'P 1'
#
loop_
_entity.id
_entity.type
_entity.pdbx_description
1 polymer ?
#
loop_
_entity_poly.entity_id
_entity_poly.type
_entity_poly.pdbx_seq_one_letter_code
_entity_poly.pdbx_strand_id
1 'polypeptide(L)' 'MAAAGWAEPSDVDKSAFTAPAHYEYALDLYADAGHIVVGDHVEVDGTRYKAIGRSNFDHGPFGWAPGLDVIKLGRSTG' A
#
# COMPACT_ATOMS: atom_id res chain seq x y z
N MET A 1 -8.47 -12.32 -6.47
CA MET A 1 -8.51 -11.44 -5.29
C MET A 1 -8.87 -10.06 -5.79
N ALA A 2 -9.94 -9.47 -5.29
CA ALA A 2 -10.37 -8.15 -5.73
C ALA A 2 -9.56 -7.10 -4.97
N ALA A 3 -8.68 -6.37 -5.67
CA ALA A 3 -8.32 -5.05 -5.18
C ALA A 3 -9.64 -4.24 -5.09
N ALA A 4 -9.91 -3.62 -3.95
CA ALA A 4 -11.08 -2.74 -3.82
C ALA A 4 -10.89 -1.45 -4.66
N GLY A 5 -9.64 -1.12 -4.98
CA GLY A 5 -9.22 -0.04 -5.86
C GLY A 5 -7.78 0.35 -5.58
N TRP A 6 -7.30 1.34 -6.32
CA TRP A 6 -6.01 1.99 -6.07
C TRP A 6 -6.18 3.50 -6.27
N ALA A 7 -5.33 4.29 -5.62
CA ALA A 7 -5.33 5.75 -5.74
C ALA A 7 -3.89 6.30 -5.69
N GLU A 8 -3.70 7.49 -6.24
CA GLU A 8 -2.48 8.25 -5.97
C GLU A 8 -2.44 8.66 -4.49
N PRO A 9 -1.29 8.50 -3.81
CA PRO A 9 -1.19 8.88 -2.42
C PRO A 9 -1.18 10.40 -2.28
N SER A 10 -1.77 10.90 -1.18
CA SER A 10 -1.80 12.34 -0.91
C SER A 10 -0.38 12.89 -0.68
N ASP A 11 -0.18 14.19 -0.88
CA ASP A 11 1.11 14.84 -0.59
C ASP A 11 1.52 14.67 0.89
N VAL A 12 0.52 14.64 1.79
CA VAL A 12 0.75 14.39 3.22
C VAL A 12 1.27 12.97 3.42
N ASP A 13 0.63 11.95 2.84
CA ASP A 13 1.06 10.56 2.96
C ASP A 13 2.43 10.32 2.33
N LYS A 14 2.70 10.94 1.18
CA LYS A 14 4.02 10.91 0.54
C LYS A 14 5.10 11.51 1.43
N SER A 15 4.82 12.63 2.09
CA SER A 15 5.76 13.28 3.00
C SER A 15 5.98 12.52 4.31
N ALA A 16 4.96 11.80 4.78
CA ALA A 16 4.99 11.04 6.02
C ALA A 16 5.64 9.65 5.87
N PHE A 17 5.82 9.17 4.65
CA PHE A 17 6.36 7.85 4.37
C PHE A 17 7.72 7.91 3.69
N THR A 18 8.75 7.42 4.37
CA THR A 18 10.08 7.24 3.79
C THR A 18 10.13 5.94 2.99
N ALA A 19 10.09 6.04 1.67
CA ALA A 19 10.22 4.87 0.80
C ALA A 19 11.60 4.20 0.94
N PRO A 20 11.68 2.86 0.82
CA PRO A 20 12.95 2.14 0.75
C PRO A 20 13.82 2.62 -0.42
N ALA A 21 15.14 2.45 -0.31
CA ALA A 21 16.07 2.80 -1.38
C ALA A 21 15.69 2.14 -2.73
N HIS A 22 15.86 2.89 -3.82
CA HIS A 22 15.51 2.50 -5.19
C HIS A 22 14.01 2.35 -5.49
N TYR A 23 13.15 2.82 -4.58
CA TYR A 23 11.70 2.87 -4.79
C TYR A 23 11.14 4.26 -4.53
N GLU A 24 10.14 4.62 -5.32
CA GLU A 24 9.27 5.78 -5.14
C GLU A 24 7.88 5.30 -4.75
N TYR A 25 7.29 5.88 -3.71
CA TYR A 25 5.91 5.60 -3.31
C TYR A 25 4.93 6.18 -4.33
N ALA A 26 4.33 5.29 -5.11
CA ALA A 26 3.58 5.64 -6.30
C ALA A 26 2.06 5.54 -6.11
N LEU A 27 1.57 4.50 -5.41
CA LEU A 27 0.13 4.23 -5.27
C LEU A 27 -0.22 3.72 -3.88
N ASP A 28 -1.43 4.04 -3.43
CA ASP A 28 -2.13 3.30 -2.39
C ASP A 28 -3.01 2.24 -3.01
N LEU A 29 -2.87 1.00 -2.52
CA LEU A 29 -3.70 -0.13 -2.90
C LEU A 29 -4.59 -0.51 -1.71
N TYR A 30 -5.89 -0.55 -1.96
CA TYR A 30 -6.87 -0.99 -0.97
C TYR A 30 -7.15 -2.48 -1.16
N ALA A 31 -6.78 -3.28 -0.17
CA ALA A 31 -6.89 -4.74 -0.23
C ALA A 31 -7.46 -5.32 1.05
N ASP A 32 -8.04 -6.52 0.97
CA ASP A 32 -8.49 -7.23 2.16
C ASP A 32 -7.32 -7.44 3.14
N ALA A 33 -7.60 -7.27 4.43
CA ALA A 33 -6.56 -7.29 5.45
C ALA A 33 -5.77 -8.61 5.45
N GLY A 34 -4.44 -8.51 5.43
CA GLY A 34 -3.53 -9.67 5.43
C GLY A 34 -3.36 -10.40 4.09
N HIS A 35 -4.01 -9.94 3.01
CA HIS A 35 -3.87 -10.56 1.69
C HIS A 35 -2.59 -10.18 0.95
N ILE A 36 -2.11 -8.95 1.16
CA ILE A 36 -0.91 -8.43 0.53
C ILE A 36 0.06 -8.03 1.64
N VAL A 37 1.30 -8.49 1.53
CA VAL A 37 2.35 -8.19 2.50
C VAL A 37 3.49 -7.40 1.86
N VAL A 38 4.25 -6.67 2.69
CA VAL A 38 5.43 -5.93 2.22
C VAL A 38 6.42 -6.91 1.60
N GLY A 39 6.89 -6.58 0.39
CA GLY A 39 7.75 -7.43 -0.44
C GLY A 39 7.03 -8.07 -1.62
N ASP A 40 5.70 -8.20 -1.57
CA ASP A 40 4.90 -8.72 -2.67
C ASP A 40 4.99 -7.83 -3.90
N HIS A 41 4.74 -8.42 -5.07
CA HIS A 41 4.57 -7.67 -6.30
C HIS A 41 3.10 -7.67 -6.69
N VAL A 42 2.60 -6.48 -7.05
CA VAL A 42 1.22 -6.27 -7.46
C VAL A 42 1.22 -5.68 -8.86
N GLU A 43 0.36 -6.19 -9.72
CA GLU A 43 0.12 -5.63 -11.04
C GLU A 43 -1.12 -4.74 -11.00
N VAL A 44 -0.97 -3.50 -11.43
CA VAL A 44 -2.04 -2.49 -11.54
C VAL A 44 -1.99 -1.95 -12.95
N ASP A 45 -3.07 -2.12 -13.71
CA ASP A 45 -3.20 -1.68 -15.10
C ASP A 45 -2.01 -2.08 -15.99
N GLY A 46 -1.54 -3.32 -15.84
CA GLY A 46 -0.39 -3.87 -16.58
C GLY A 46 0.97 -3.33 -16.15
N THR A 47 1.03 -2.48 -15.12
CA THR A 47 2.28 -2.00 -14.51
C THR A 47 2.55 -2.76 -13.22
N ARG A 48 3.78 -3.26 -13.07
CA ARG A 48 4.21 -4.00 -11.89
C ARG A 48 4.78 -3.06 -10.83
N TYR A 49 4.27 -3.18 -9.61
CA TYR A 49 4.72 -2.46 -8.41
C TYR A 49 5.17 -3.43 -7.33
N LYS A 50 5.89 -2.91 -6.33
CA LYS A 50 6.25 -3.64 -5.12
C LYS A 50 5.51 -3.10 -3.91
N ALA A 51 4.95 -3.95 -3.07
CA ALA A 51 4.48 -3.54 -1.76
C ALA A 51 5.67 -3.11 -0.89
N ILE A 52 5.80 -1.82 -0.63
CA ILE A 52 6.93 -1.22 0.11
C ILE A 52 6.55 -0.75 1.52
N GLY A 53 5.26 -0.74 1.84
CA GLY A 53 4.75 -0.37 3.15
C GLY A 53 3.29 -0.76 3.31
N ARG A 54 2.79 -0.64 4.53
CA ARG A 54 1.40 -0.94 4.90
C ARG A 54 0.94 0.05 5.97
N SER A 55 -0.27 0.54 5.82
CA SER A 55 -1.02 1.25 6.84
C SER A 55 -2.28 0.44 7.11
N ASN A 56 -2.45 -0.02 8.34
CA ASN A 56 -3.69 -0.66 8.76
C ASN A 56 -4.46 0.31 9.66
N PHE A 57 -5.78 0.35 9.52
CA PHE A 57 -6.67 1.13 10.38
C PHE A 57 -6.99 0.39 11.70
N ASP A 58 -6.11 -0.51 12.17
CA ASP A 58 -6.29 -1.42 13.32
C ASP A 58 -6.56 -0.75 14.68
N HIS A 59 -6.41 0.56 14.79
CA HIS A 59 -6.38 1.23 16.10
C HIS A 59 -7.72 1.87 16.45
N GLY A 60 -8.71 1.03 16.77
CA GLY A 60 -9.82 1.37 17.64
C GLY A 60 -9.63 0.77 19.04
N PRO A 61 -9.98 1.46 20.15
CA PRO A 61 -9.78 0.98 21.52
C PRO A 61 -10.57 -0.30 21.89
N PHE A 62 -11.34 -0.86 20.95
CA PHE A 62 -12.24 -2.00 21.13
C PHE A 62 -11.89 -3.23 20.26
N GLY A 63 -10.66 -3.32 19.75
CA GLY A 63 -10.23 -4.49 18.96
C GLY A 63 -10.88 -4.56 17.57
N TRP A 64 -10.99 -3.41 16.91
CA TRP A 64 -11.55 -3.35 15.56
C TRP A 64 -10.49 -3.80 14.55
N ALA A 65 -10.76 -4.90 13.86
CA ALA A 65 -10.01 -5.36 12.69
C ALA A 65 -10.75 -4.85 11.45
N PRO A 66 -10.44 -3.65 10.94
CA PRO A 66 -10.99 -3.24 9.66
C PRO A 66 -10.47 -4.25 8.63
N GLY A 67 -11.39 -4.90 7.91
CA GLY A 67 -11.06 -5.91 6.91
C GLY A 67 -10.29 -5.36 5.70
N LEU A 68 -9.72 -4.16 5.78
CA LEU A 68 -9.06 -3.46 4.70
C LEU A 68 -7.68 -2.94 5.15
N ASP A 69 -6.66 -3.31 4.40
CA ASP A 69 -5.32 -2.73 4.44
C ASP A 69 -5.15 -1.68 3.34
N VAL A 70 -4.40 -0.62 3.66
CA VAL A 70 -3.82 0.28 2.65
C VAL A 70 -2.37 -0.11 2.45
N ILE A 71 -2.07 -0.68 1.29
CA ILE A 71 -0.73 -1.12 0.91
C ILE A 71 -0.08 -0.02 0.09
N LYS A 72 1.12 0.40 0.50
CA LYS A 72 1.92 1.39 -0.22
C LYS A 72 2.68 0.68 -1.32
N LEU A 73 2.37 1.00 -2.57
CA LEU A 73 2.99 0.44 -3.76
C LEU A 73 4.12 1.35 -4.25
N GLY A 74 5.29 0.74 -4.42
CA GLY A 74 6.51 1.36 -4.88
C GLY A 74 6.77 1.07 -6.36
N ARG A 75 7.17 2.10 -7.09
CA ARG A 75 7.76 1.97 -8.43
C ARG A 75 9.28 2.02 -8.30
N SER A 76 9.99 1.14 -9.00
CA SER A 76 11.45 1.17 -9.00
C SER A 76 11.96 2.41 -9.75
N THR A 77 12.97 3.07 -9.20
CA THR A 77 13.59 4.29 -9.76
C THR A 77 14.83 4.02 -10.62
N GLY A 78 15.20 2.75 -10.81
CA GLY A 78 16.46 2.35 -11.46
C GLY A 78 17.42 1.63 -10.52
#